data_AF-A0A955JDF1-F1
#
_entry.id   AF-A0A955JDF1-F1
#
_cell.length_a   1.000
_cell.length_b   1.000
_cell.length_c   1.000
_cell.angle_alpha   90.00
_cell.angle_beta   90.00
_cell.angle_gamma   90.00
#
_symmetry.space_group_name_H-M   'P 1'
#
loop_
_entity.id
_entity.type
_entity.pdbx_description
1 polymer ?
#
loop_
_entity_poly.entity_id
_entity_poly.type
_entity_poly.pdbx_seq_one_letter_code
_entity_poly.pdbx_strand_id
1 'polypeptide(L)'
;MAEKPVVPKDPIQTRSLSVPMFIASGVLMATIVLAGYDEFYGRRPYKNYQATFTQVYLNYLDELGPRQATRMDEILASEDYKSRLELLEEAEQLQNAAVAPLMEKAKIIEQNLETLRAVQKPAKSEEGHLRWAASAATSDAKREKIIGQIDELMKTKFEAELLTDGAPVTATYNYVELGNKILALQDEKAGLEKQQAALASKAAGYRKELAALVDKNLDGPTPDSVAKLVDKAESGLLGGEGKSVNDILQIHIGEFDWIDRCESCHAGTREPVDMSV
;
A
#
# COMPACT_ATOMS: atom_id res chain seq x y z
N MET A 1 7.49 -10.50 -92.89
CA MET A 1 7.78 -9.50 -91.85
C MET A 1 7.02 -9.93 -90.60
N ALA A 2 7.71 -10.12 -89.47
CA ALA A 2 7.06 -10.55 -88.23
C ALA A 2 6.17 -9.42 -87.68
N GLU A 3 4.90 -9.73 -87.49
CA GLU A 3 3.89 -8.83 -86.95
C GLU A 3 4.23 -8.52 -85.48
N LYS A 4 4.41 -7.24 -85.14
CA LYS A 4 4.72 -6.83 -83.77
C LYS A 4 3.49 -7.09 -82.87
N PRO A 5 3.65 -7.72 -81.69
CA PRO A 5 2.51 -7.98 -80.82
C PRO A 5 1.89 -6.66 -80.36
N VAL A 6 0.57 -6.54 -80.57
CA VAL A 6 -0.22 -5.40 -80.15
C VAL A 6 -0.30 -5.43 -78.62
N VAL A 7 0.39 -4.51 -77.95
CA VAL A 7 0.24 -4.33 -76.51
C VAL A 7 -1.18 -3.83 -76.24
N PRO A 8 -2.02 -4.55 -75.48
CA PRO A 8 -3.37 -4.10 -75.20
C PRO A 8 -3.33 -2.76 -74.45
N LYS A 9 -4.13 -1.79 -74.92
CA LYS A 9 -4.20 -0.46 -74.31
C LYS A 9 -4.67 -0.57 -72.85
N ASP A 10 -3.91 0.05 -71.95
CA ASP A 10 -4.22 0.08 -70.53
C ASP A 10 -5.64 0.64 -70.29
N PRO A 11 -6.54 -0.10 -69.61
CA PRO A 11 -7.89 0.36 -69.32
C PRO A 11 -7.94 1.68 -68.53
N ILE A 12 -6.89 2.01 -67.77
CA ILE A 12 -6.79 3.29 -67.03
C ILE A 12 -6.65 4.48 -68.00
N GLN A 13 -6.05 4.28 -69.17
CA GLN A 13 -5.85 5.33 -70.18
C GLN A 13 -7.03 5.47 -71.15
N THR A 14 -7.97 4.51 -71.17
CA THR A 14 -9.06 4.47 -72.15
C THR A 14 -10.44 4.77 -71.57
N ARG A 15 -10.61 4.70 -70.25
CA ARG A 15 -11.89 4.98 -69.57
C ARG A 15 -11.68 5.79 -68.31
N SER A 16 -12.50 6.83 -68.13
CA SER A 16 -12.48 7.63 -66.91
C SER A 16 -12.99 6.80 -65.72
N LEU A 17 -12.15 6.63 -64.70
CA LEU A 17 -12.51 6.03 -63.42
C LEU A 17 -13.18 7.03 -62.47
N SER A 18 -13.36 8.28 -62.88
CA SER A 18 -13.87 9.34 -62.00
C SER A 18 -15.30 9.08 -61.52
N VAL A 19 -16.17 8.54 -62.38
CA VAL A 19 -17.57 8.21 -62.02
C VAL A 19 -17.65 7.07 -60.99
N PRO A 20 -17.05 5.88 -61.20
CA PRO A 20 -17.08 4.84 -60.18
C PRO A 20 -16.38 5.26 -58.88
N MET A 21 -15.30 6.04 -58.95
CA MET A 21 -14.64 6.58 -57.75
C MET A 21 -15.50 7.59 -57.00
N PHE A 22 -16.25 8.44 -57.72
CA PHE A 22 -17.21 9.36 -57.09
C PHE A 22 -18.34 8.62 -56.38
N ILE A 23 -18.90 7.58 -57.03
CA ILE A 23 -19.94 6.73 -56.42
C ILE A 23 -19.37 6.02 -55.18
N ALA A 24 -18.19 5.41 -55.28
CA ALA A 24 -17.54 4.74 -54.15
C ALA A 24 -17.26 5.72 -52.99
N SER A 25 -16.82 6.94 -53.29
CA SER A 25 -16.59 7.99 -52.29
C SER A 25 -17.88 8.45 -51.61
N GLY A 26 -18.97 8.58 -52.39
CA GLY A 26 -20.29 8.90 -51.86
C GLY A 26 -20.84 7.81 -50.94
N VAL A 27 -20.68 6.55 -51.33
CA VAL A 27 -21.05 5.40 -50.49
C VAL A 27 -20.21 5.38 -49.20
N LEU A 28 -18.90 5.63 -49.29
CA LEU A 28 -18.02 5.69 -48.11
C LEU A 28 -18.42 6.83 -47.15
N MET A 29 -18.76 8.01 -47.67
CA MET A 29 -19.27 9.11 -46.84
C MET A 29 -20.58 8.74 -46.15
N ALA A 30 -21.51 8.11 -46.89
CA ALA A 30 -22.79 7.68 -46.33
C ALA A 30 -22.61 6.62 -45.23
N THR A 31 -21.67 5.68 -45.40
CA THR A 31 -21.40 4.66 -44.36
C THR A 31 -20.73 5.27 -43.13
N ILE A 32 -19.87 6.28 -43.27
CA ILE A 32 -19.30 7.00 -42.12
C ILE A 32 -20.40 7.72 -41.33
N VAL A 33 -21.34 8.39 -42.01
CA VAL A 33 -22.46 9.07 -41.34
C VAL A 33 -23.36 8.07 -40.61
N LEU A 34 -23.71 6.96 -41.27
CA LEU A 34 -24.52 5.91 -40.66
C LEU A 34 -23.81 5.22 -39.49
N ALA A 35 -22.50 4.97 -39.61
CA ALA A 35 -21.69 4.41 -38.53
C ALA A 35 -21.59 5.39 -37.35
N GLY A 36 -21.45 6.69 -37.62
CA GLY A 36 -21.52 7.73 -36.59
C GLY A 36 -22.87 7.71 -35.88
N TYR A 37 -23.96 7.69 -36.63
CA TYR A 37 -25.30 7.62 -36.06
C TYR A 37 -25.51 6.34 -35.21
N ASP A 38 -25.11 5.17 -35.72
CA ASP A 38 -25.18 3.90 -34.98
C ASP A 38 -24.30 3.92 -33.72
N GLU A 39 -23.11 4.51 -33.77
CA GLU A 39 -22.21 4.63 -32.62
C GLU A 39 -22.79 5.54 -31.51
N PHE A 40 -23.44 6.65 -31.88
CA PHE A 40 -24.02 7.58 -30.91
C PHE A 40 -25.38 7.14 -30.37
N TYR A 41 -26.21 6.51 -31.20
CA TYR A 41 -27.62 6.22 -30.86
C TYR A 41 -27.97 4.73 -30.78
N GLY A 42 -27.28 3.85 -31.50
CA GLY A 42 -27.59 2.42 -31.57
C GLY A 42 -26.74 1.56 -30.62
N ARG A 43 -25.42 1.74 -30.62
CA ARG A 43 -24.44 0.86 -29.94
C ARG A 43 -24.14 1.24 -28.51
N ARG A 44 -24.55 2.44 -28.05
CA ARG A 44 -24.28 2.92 -26.68
C ARG A 44 -25.55 3.11 -25.83
N PRO A 45 -26.52 2.18 -25.81
CA PRO A 45 -27.72 2.31 -24.97
C PRO A 45 -27.39 2.34 -23.47
N TYR A 46 -26.22 1.85 -23.08
CA TYR A 46 -25.73 1.87 -21.69
C TYR A 46 -25.60 3.28 -21.10
N LYS A 47 -25.47 4.34 -21.92
CA LYS A 47 -25.33 5.72 -21.41
C LYS A 47 -26.59 6.23 -20.72
N ASN A 48 -27.75 5.98 -21.32
CA ASN A 48 -29.04 6.33 -20.71
C ASN A 48 -29.28 5.49 -19.46
N TYR A 49 -28.90 4.21 -19.51
CA TYR A 49 -28.93 3.32 -18.35
C TYR A 49 -28.03 3.84 -17.22
N GLN A 50 -26.81 4.27 -17.52
CA GLN A 50 -25.85 4.82 -16.55
C GLN A 50 -26.33 6.13 -15.93
N ALA A 51 -26.90 7.04 -16.72
CA ALA A 51 -27.51 8.27 -16.21
C ALA A 51 -28.69 7.96 -15.26
N THR A 52 -29.54 7.00 -15.66
CA THR A 52 -30.68 6.55 -14.83
C THR A 52 -30.20 5.88 -13.55
N PHE A 53 -29.20 5.00 -13.65
CA PHE A 53 -28.59 4.32 -12.51
C PHE A 53 -27.98 5.33 -11.55
N THR A 54 -27.18 6.28 -12.04
CA THR A 54 -26.55 7.32 -11.20
C THR A 54 -27.58 8.13 -10.45
N GLN A 55 -28.68 8.53 -11.11
CA GLN A 55 -29.75 9.26 -10.45
C GLN A 55 -30.43 8.43 -9.36
N VAL A 56 -30.78 7.17 -9.67
CA VAL A 56 -31.43 6.27 -8.69
C VAL A 56 -30.49 5.97 -7.53
N TYR A 57 -29.21 5.78 -7.82
CA TYR A 57 -28.18 5.49 -6.83
C TYR A 57 -27.92 6.68 -5.91
N LEU A 58 -27.77 7.89 -6.45
CA LEU A 58 -27.65 9.12 -5.66
C LEU A 58 -28.86 9.33 -4.75
N ASN A 59 -30.08 9.18 -5.28
CA ASN A 59 -31.30 9.29 -4.47
C ASN A 59 -31.31 8.26 -3.32
N TYR A 60 -30.87 7.02 -3.60
CA TYR A 60 -30.75 5.99 -2.57
C TYR A 60 -29.69 6.35 -1.51
N LEU A 61 -28.52 6.87 -1.92
CA LEU A 61 -27.48 7.30 -0.98
C LEU A 61 -27.92 8.52 -0.14
N ASP A 62 -28.69 9.44 -0.71
CA ASP A 62 -29.28 10.59 -0.01
C ASP A 62 -30.27 10.17 1.07
N GLU A 63 -31.01 9.08 0.86
CA GLU A 63 -31.89 8.49 1.88
C GLU A 63 -31.10 7.65 2.90
N LEU A 64 -30.10 6.89 2.44
CA LEU A 64 -29.29 6.02 3.27
C LEU A 64 -28.40 6.82 4.25
N GLY A 65 -27.81 7.93 3.80
CA GLY A 65 -26.88 8.74 4.58
C GLY A 65 -27.43 9.18 5.93
N PRO A 66 -28.57 9.90 5.99
CA PRO A 66 -29.21 10.31 7.24
C PRO A 66 -29.63 9.14 8.13
N ARG A 67 -30.09 8.04 7.53
CA ARG A 67 -30.46 6.82 8.27
C ARG A 67 -29.23 6.19 8.95
N GLN A 68 -28.13 6.06 8.23
CA GLN A 68 -26.87 5.54 8.79
C GLN A 68 -26.28 6.50 9.82
N ALA A 69 -26.38 7.81 9.60
CA ALA A 69 -25.92 8.81 10.56
C ALA A 69 -26.71 8.72 11.88
N THR A 70 -28.03 8.66 11.81
CA THR A 70 -28.89 8.49 12.99
C THR A 70 -28.57 7.18 13.71
N ARG A 71 -28.40 6.09 12.96
CA ARG A 71 -28.07 4.78 13.55
C ARG A 71 -26.70 4.78 14.20
N MET A 72 -25.71 5.43 13.59
CA MET A 72 -24.40 5.63 14.18
C MET A 72 -24.51 6.43 15.48
N ASP A 73 -25.23 7.55 15.47
CA ASP A 73 -25.43 8.37 16.67
C ASP A 73 -26.11 7.60 17.80
N GLU A 74 -27.10 6.75 17.49
CA GLU A 74 -27.71 5.83 18.47
C GLU A 74 -26.69 4.85 19.07
N ILE A 75 -25.81 4.28 18.25
CA ILE A 75 -24.75 3.36 18.70
C ILE A 75 -23.77 4.11 19.59
N LEU A 76 -23.30 5.29 19.17
CA LEU A 76 -22.36 6.12 19.92
C LEU A 76 -22.97 6.65 21.23
N ALA A 77 -24.27 6.92 21.24
CA ALA A 77 -24.99 7.37 22.44
C ALA A 77 -25.29 6.22 23.42
N SER A 78 -25.20 4.96 22.98
CA SER A 78 -25.50 3.80 23.81
C SER A 78 -24.55 3.64 25.00
N GLU A 79 -25.08 3.12 26.10
CA GLU A 79 -24.31 2.93 27.34
C GLU A 79 -23.18 1.89 27.17
N ASP A 80 -23.41 0.85 26.37
CA ASP A 80 -22.39 -0.18 26.07
C ASP A 80 -21.23 0.40 25.24
N TYR A 81 -21.50 1.34 24.33
CA TYR A 81 -20.44 2.02 23.60
C TYR A 81 -19.65 2.96 24.51
N LYS A 82 -20.33 3.80 25.31
CA LYS A 82 -19.69 4.77 26.21
C LYS A 82 -18.82 4.10 27.26
N SER A 83 -19.33 3.05 27.91
CA SER A 83 -18.55 2.31 28.92
C SER A 83 -17.28 1.68 28.34
N ARG A 84 -17.31 1.18 27.11
CA ARG A 84 -16.10 0.67 26.43
C ARG A 84 -15.16 1.76 25.94
N LEU A 85 -15.71 2.92 25.57
CA LEU A 85 -14.90 4.08 25.22
C LEU A 85 -14.13 4.59 26.45
N GLU A 86 -14.77 4.66 27.63
CA GLU A 86 -14.10 5.00 28.88
C GLU A 86 -12.97 4.01 29.22
N LEU A 87 -13.23 2.71 29.08
CA LEU A 87 -12.20 1.68 29.27
C LEU A 87 -11.05 1.80 28.27
N LEU A 88 -11.34 2.17 27.02
CA LEU A 88 -10.32 2.44 26.00
C LEU A 88 -9.48 3.65 26.40
N GLU A 89 -10.10 4.77 26.78
CA GLU A 89 -9.41 5.99 27.19
C GLU A 89 -8.53 5.74 28.42
N GLU A 90 -9.02 5.02 29.43
CA GLU A 90 -8.23 4.63 30.59
C GLU A 90 -7.04 3.76 30.17
N ALA A 91 -7.27 2.75 29.32
CA ALA A 91 -6.22 1.88 28.82
C ALA A 91 -5.16 2.65 28.01
N GLU A 92 -5.57 3.62 27.19
CA GLU A 92 -4.68 4.47 26.41
C GLU A 92 -3.88 5.43 27.29
N GLN A 93 -4.50 6.02 28.32
CA GLN A 93 -3.81 6.88 29.29
C GLN A 93 -2.75 6.08 30.06
N LEU A 94 -3.11 4.89 30.58
CA LEU A 94 -2.18 4.00 31.26
C LEU A 94 -1.06 3.53 30.33
N GLN A 95 -1.40 3.18 29.09
CA GLN A 95 -0.42 2.81 28.07
C GLN A 95 0.55 3.98 27.80
N ASN A 96 0.05 5.17 27.52
CA ASN A 96 0.88 6.33 27.19
C ASN A 96 1.82 6.69 28.35
N ALA A 97 1.31 6.68 29.58
CA ALA A 97 2.12 6.93 30.78
C ALA A 97 3.20 5.85 30.99
N ALA A 98 2.88 4.58 30.74
CA ALA A 98 3.82 3.47 30.94
C ALA A 98 4.81 3.28 29.79
N VAL A 99 4.45 3.64 28.55
CA VAL A 99 5.27 3.42 27.35
C VAL A 99 6.37 4.48 27.23
N ALA A 100 6.12 5.73 27.60
CA ALA A 100 7.13 6.81 27.52
C ALA A 100 8.49 6.45 28.15
N PRO A 101 8.57 5.97 29.42
CA PRO A 101 9.85 5.57 30.01
C PRO A 101 10.45 4.33 29.35
N LEU A 102 9.64 3.42 28.80
CA LEU A 102 10.13 2.23 28.08
C LEU A 102 10.74 2.61 26.72
N MET A 103 10.15 3.59 26.02
CA MET A 103 10.69 4.10 24.76
C MET A 103 12.04 4.79 24.95
N GLU A 104 12.17 5.60 26.01
CA GLU A 104 13.44 6.26 26.30
C GLU A 104 14.54 5.24 26.63
N LYS A 105 14.23 4.21 27.43
CA LYS A 105 15.15 3.10 27.69
C LYS A 105 15.54 2.35 26.41
N ALA A 106 14.56 2.03 25.57
CA ALA A 106 14.80 1.33 24.31
C ALA A 106 15.72 2.14 23.38
N LYS A 107 15.54 3.46 23.32
CA LYS A 107 16.38 4.38 22.55
C LYS A 107 17.83 4.40 23.06
N ILE A 108 18.03 4.47 24.37
CA ILE A 108 19.38 4.41 24.98
C ILE A 108 20.05 3.07 24.65
N ILE A 109 19.32 1.96 24.77
CA ILE A 109 19.83 0.62 24.42
C ILE A 109 20.22 0.54 22.94
N GLU A 110 19.41 1.10 22.05
CA GLU A 110 19.68 1.14 20.60
C GLU A 110 20.98 1.90 20.28
N GLN A 111 21.18 3.08 20.89
CA GLN A 111 22.41 3.86 20.74
C GLN A 111 23.64 3.12 21.28
N ASN A 112 23.50 2.44 22.42
CA ASN A 112 24.56 1.60 22.97
C ASN A 112 24.88 0.40 22.09
N LEU A 113 23.86 -0.24 21.50
CA LEU A 113 24.05 -1.34 20.55
C LEU A 113 24.80 -0.88 19.30
N GLU A 114 24.47 0.29 18.76
CA GLU A 114 25.18 0.88 17.62
C GLU A 114 26.65 1.12 17.95
N THR A 115 26.92 1.76 19.09
CA THR A 115 28.28 2.05 19.56
C THR A 115 29.09 0.76 19.74
N LEU A 116 28.56 -0.23 20.45
CA LEU A 116 29.26 -1.50 20.67
C LEU A 116 29.49 -2.28 19.38
N ARG A 117 28.54 -2.25 18.43
CA ARG A 117 28.72 -2.88 17.12
C ARG A 117 29.79 -2.18 16.30
N ALA A 118 29.87 -0.85 16.37
CA ALA A 118 30.92 -0.08 15.70
C ALA A 118 32.31 -0.45 16.25
N VAL A 119 32.45 -0.59 17.57
CA VAL A 119 33.68 -1.02 18.24
C VAL A 119 34.02 -2.48 17.92
N GLN A 120 33.03 -3.38 17.90
CA GLN A 120 33.27 -4.80 17.64
C GLN A 120 33.63 -5.10 16.18
N LYS A 121 33.12 -4.31 15.22
CA LYS A 121 33.23 -4.62 13.79
C LYS A 121 34.68 -4.78 13.30
N PRO A 122 35.64 -3.88 13.60
CA PRO A 122 37.04 -4.08 13.24
C PRO A 122 37.63 -5.36 13.86
N ALA A 123 37.38 -5.60 15.15
CA ALA A 123 37.89 -6.77 15.85
C ALA A 123 37.35 -8.09 15.24
N LYS A 124 36.07 -8.13 14.86
CA LYS A 124 35.47 -9.27 14.13
C LYS A 124 36.12 -9.50 12.76
N SER A 125 36.39 -8.42 12.04
CA SER A 125 37.05 -8.49 10.73
C SER A 125 38.48 -9.02 10.86
N GLU A 126 39.23 -8.55 11.86
CA GLU A 126 40.59 -9.00 12.13
C GLU A 126 40.62 -10.47 12.59
N GLU A 127 39.72 -10.86 13.49
CA GLU A 127 39.58 -12.26 13.93
C GLU A 127 39.31 -13.17 12.72
N GLY A 128 38.38 -12.79 11.84
CA GLY A 128 38.07 -13.55 10.63
C GLY A 128 39.28 -13.70 9.69
N HIS A 129 40.03 -12.61 9.50
CA HIS A 129 41.27 -12.63 8.72
C HIS A 129 42.33 -13.54 9.35
N LEU A 130 42.55 -13.45 10.66
CA LEU A 130 43.53 -14.28 11.37
C LEU A 130 43.13 -15.76 11.34
N ARG A 131 41.85 -16.09 11.50
CA ARG A 131 41.34 -17.47 11.38
C ARG A 131 41.57 -18.04 9.99
N TRP A 132 41.29 -17.25 8.95
CA TRP A 132 41.59 -17.65 7.58
C TRP A 132 43.11 -17.84 7.36
N ALA A 133 43.92 -16.88 7.81
CA ALA A 133 45.38 -16.95 7.67
C ALA A 133 45.98 -18.17 8.40
N ALA A 134 45.44 -18.54 9.57
CA ALA A 134 45.83 -19.75 10.29
C ALA A 134 45.48 -21.02 9.50
N SER A 135 44.30 -21.05 8.86
CA SER A 135 43.88 -22.18 8.02
C SER A 135 44.72 -22.33 6.75
N ALA A 136 45.17 -21.21 6.17
CA ALA A 136 46.00 -21.15 4.97
C ALA A 136 47.50 -21.30 5.26
N ALA A 137 47.91 -21.44 6.52
CA ALA A 137 49.32 -21.52 6.90
C ALA A 137 49.96 -22.85 6.42
N THR A 138 51.10 -22.73 5.74
CA THR A 138 51.85 -23.85 5.13
C THR A 138 52.78 -24.59 6.10
N SER A 139 52.86 -24.16 7.36
CA SER A 139 53.72 -24.76 8.39
C SER A 139 53.12 -24.57 9.77
N ASP A 140 53.37 -25.52 10.69
CA ASP A 140 52.84 -25.50 12.04
C ASP A 140 53.32 -24.31 12.86
N ALA A 141 54.60 -23.94 12.77
CA ALA A 141 55.15 -22.76 13.47
C ALA A 141 54.45 -21.44 13.06
N LYS A 142 54.13 -21.30 11.76
CA LYS A 142 53.38 -20.12 11.26
C LYS A 142 51.93 -20.13 11.76
N ARG A 143 51.30 -21.31 11.79
CA ARG A 143 49.94 -21.48 12.32
C ARG A 143 49.87 -21.12 13.80
N GLU A 144 50.79 -21.63 14.61
CA GLU A 144 50.85 -21.38 16.05
C GLU A 144 51.06 -19.89 16.37
N LYS A 145 51.92 -19.20 15.60
CA LYS A 145 52.07 -17.75 15.71
C LYS A 145 50.75 -17.01 15.46
N ILE A 146 49.98 -17.39 14.45
CA ILE A 146 48.69 -16.75 14.14
C ILE A 146 47.65 -17.06 15.22
N ILE A 147 47.64 -18.27 15.78
CA ILE A 147 46.78 -18.61 16.93
C ILE A 147 47.12 -17.71 18.12
N GLY A 148 48.41 -17.45 18.38
CA GLY A 148 48.83 -16.49 19.41
C GLY A 148 48.29 -15.07 19.17
N GLN A 149 48.21 -14.62 17.92
CA GLN A 149 47.61 -13.32 17.57
C GLN A 149 46.08 -13.30 17.81
N ILE A 150 45.39 -14.42 17.57
CA ILE A 150 43.98 -14.56 17.92
C ILE A 150 43.82 -14.45 19.44
N ASP A 151 44.63 -15.16 20.22
CA ASP A 151 44.57 -15.10 21.69
C ASP A 151 44.86 -13.70 22.25
N GLU A 152 45.77 -12.95 21.61
CA GLU A 152 46.04 -11.55 21.95
C GLU A 152 44.86 -10.63 21.62
N LEU A 153 44.26 -10.78 20.43
CA LEU A 153 43.06 -10.04 20.03
C LEU A 153 41.90 -10.31 21.00
N MET A 154 41.73 -11.56 21.43
CA MET A 154 40.68 -11.95 22.40
C MET A 154 40.86 -11.29 23.77
N LYS A 155 42.10 -10.98 24.16
CA LYS A 155 42.45 -10.30 25.43
C LYS A 155 42.48 -8.78 25.30
N THR A 156 42.60 -8.25 24.08
CA THR A 156 42.65 -6.82 23.79
C THR A 156 41.41 -6.15 24.34
N LYS A 157 41.64 -5.01 25.00
CA LYS A 157 40.60 -4.22 25.66
C LYS A 157 40.20 -3.07 24.74
N PHE A 158 38.91 -3.01 24.44
CA PHE A 158 38.28 -2.00 23.60
C PHE A 158 37.48 -1.06 24.47
N GLU A 159 37.63 0.24 24.25
CA GLU A 159 36.86 1.27 24.93
C GLU A 159 35.60 1.59 24.13
N ALA A 160 34.48 1.74 24.84
CA ALA A 160 33.21 2.17 24.27
C ALA A 160 32.57 3.20 25.21
N GLU A 161 32.08 4.29 24.64
CA GLU A 161 31.34 5.33 25.37
C GLU A 161 29.85 4.98 25.32
N LEU A 162 29.31 4.49 26.44
CA LEU A 162 27.92 4.05 26.55
C LEU A 162 27.08 5.05 27.32
N LEU A 163 25.82 5.20 26.94
CA LEU A 163 24.86 6.00 27.69
C LEU A 163 24.28 5.17 28.84
N THR A 164 24.43 5.69 30.06
CA THR A 164 23.78 5.17 31.29
C THR A 164 22.98 6.31 31.90
N ASP A 165 21.65 6.14 32.02
CA ASP A 165 20.73 7.18 32.48
C ASP A 165 20.88 8.52 31.72
N GLY A 166 21.21 8.44 30.42
CA GLY A 166 21.41 9.60 29.54
C GLY A 166 22.78 10.28 29.66
N ALA A 167 23.65 9.80 30.55
CA ALA A 167 25.02 10.29 30.68
C ALA A 167 26.02 9.35 29.99
N PRO A 168 27.03 9.87 29.28
CA PRO A 168 28.10 9.06 28.72
C PRO A 168 28.98 8.49 29.83
N VAL A 169 29.26 7.19 29.73
CA VAL A 169 30.12 6.41 30.61
C VAL A 169 31.05 5.58 29.75
N THR A 170 32.35 5.82 29.87
CA THR A 170 33.37 5.00 29.21
C THR A 170 33.47 3.66 29.92
N ALA A 171 33.31 2.58 29.16
CA ALA A 171 33.50 1.22 29.63
C ALA A 171 34.48 0.48 28.73
N THR A 172 35.23 -0.45 29.31
CA THR A 172 36.25 -1.22 28.61
C THR A 172 35.87 -2.70 28.59
N TYR A 173 35.90 -3.30 27.40
CA TYR A 173 35.49 -4.69 27.17
C TYR A 173 36.56 -5.43 26.37
N ASN A 174 36.80 -6.70 26.68
CA ASN A 174 37.50 -7.59 25.76
C ASN A 174 36.55 -8.12 24.67
N TYR A 175 37.08 -8.87 23.71
CA TYR A 175 36.30 -9.36 22.57
C TYR A 175 35.06 -10.18 22.99
N VAL A 176 35.21 -11.05 24.00
CA VAL A 176 34.12 -11.91 24.50
C VAL A 176 33.10 -11.08 25.28
N GLU A 177 33.58 -10.16 26.13
CA GLU A 177 32.74 -9.24 26.91
C GLU A 177 31.89 -8.34 26.00
N LEU A 178 32.45 -7.84 24.88
CA LEU A 178 31.71 -7.08 23.86
C LEU A 178 30.56 -7.92 23.28
N GLY A 179 30.84 -9.15 22.88
CA GLY A 179 29.83 -10.06 22.33
C GLY A 179 28.69 -10.32 23.31
N ASN A 180 29.02 -10.64 24.56
CA ASN A 180 28.04 -10.89 25.61
C ASN A 180 27.23 -9.63 25.94
N LYS A 181 27.86 -8.46 25.98
CA LYS A 181 27.16 -7.19 26.25
C LYS A 181 26.18 -6.84 25.12
N ILE A 182 26.56 -7.04 23.86
CA ILE A 182 25.67 -6.83 22.71
C ILE A 182 24.46 -7.77 22.78
N LEU A 183 24.67 -9.06 23.09
CA LEU A 183 23.58 -10.02 23.23
C LEU A 183 22.65 -9.63 24.39
N ALA A 184 23.21 -9.30 25.56
CA ALA A 184 22.42 -8.88 26.71
C ALA A 184 21.54 -7.65 26.42
N LEU A 185 22.08 -6.66 25.69
CA LEU A 185 21.31 -5.48 25.28
C LEU A 185 20.24 -5.80 24.23
N GLN A 186 20.47 -6.79 23.35
CA GLN A 186 19.43 -7.26 22.42
C GLN A 186 18.28 -7.95 23.16
N ASP A 187 18.61 -8.81 24.13
CA ASP A 187 17.61 -9.49 24.97
C ASP A 187 16.81 -8.47 25.80
N GLU A 188 17.48 -7.45 26.34
CA GLU A 188 16.84 -6.36 27.07
C GLU A 188 15.90 -5.55 26.16
N LYS A 189 16.35 -5.18 24.96
CA LYS A 189 15.51 -4.49 23.96
C LYS A 189 14.27 -5.31 23.62
N ALA A 190 14.44 -6.60 23.31
CA ALA A 190 13.33 -7.50 23.01
C ALA A 190 12.36 -7.64 24.20
N GLY A 191 12.89 -7.65 25.43
CA GLY A 191 12.09 -7.63 26.66
C GLY A 191 11.24 -6.37 26.78
N LEU A 192 11.80 -5.19 26.50
CA LEU A 192 11.07 -3.92 26.52
C LEU A 192 9.99 -3.87 25.43
N GLU A 193 10.29 -4.30 24.22
CA GLU A 193 9.32 -4.37 23.12
C GLU A 193 8.15 -5.30 23.46
N LYS A 194 8.43 -6.45 24.09
CA LYS A 194 7.39 -7.37 24.58
C LYS A 194 6.50 -6.72 25.64
N GLN A 195 7.08 -5.94 26.56
CA GLN A 195 6.31 -5.20 27.56
C GLN A 195 5.42 -4.13 26.91
N GLN A 196 5.96 -3.37 25.94
CA GLN A 196 5.18 -2.39 25.19
C GLN A 196 4.02 -3.05 24.44
N ALA A 197 4.25 -4.19 23.76
CA ALA A 197 3.21 -4.94 23.08
C ALA A 197 2.12 -5.45 24.03
N ALA A 198 2.52 -5.93 25.22
CA ALA A 198 1.56 -6.36 26.24
C ALA A 198 0.70 -5.19 26.74
N LEU A 199 1.26 -4.00 26.93
CA LEU A 199 0.50 -2.80 27.31
C LEU A 199 -0.46 -2.36 26.20
N ALA A 200 -0.01 -2.39 24.94
CA ALA A 200 -0.85 -2.04 23.78
C ALA A 200 -2.00 -3.02 23.53
N SER A 201 -1.87 -4.28 23.98
CA SER A 201 -2.86 -5.33 23.73
C SER A 201 -4.24 -5.02 24.34
N LYS A 202 -4.30 -4.35 25.49
CA LYS A 202 -5.57 -3.99 26.15
C LYS A 202 -6.34 -2.94 25.35
N ALA A 203 -5.69 -1.84 24.98
CA ALA A 203 -6.29 -0.81 24.14
C ALA A 203 -6.71 -1.38 22.78
N ALA A 204 -5.90 -2.25 22.18
CA ALA A 204 -6.26 -2.93 20.94
C ALA A 204 -7.51 -3.82 21.09
N GLY A 205 -7.66 -4.50 22.24
CA GLY A 205 -8.86 -5.26 22.59
C GLY A 205 -10.11 -4.39 22.61
N TYR A 206 -10.10 -3.28 23.35
CA TYR A 206 -11.25 -2.36 23.42
C TYR A 206 -11.57 -1.71 22.07
N ARG A 207 -10.57 -1.32 21.27
CA ARG A 207 -10.81 -0.83 19.89
C ARG A 207 -11.51 -1.87 19.04
N LYS A 208 -11.12 -3.14 19.15
CA LYS A 208 -11.78 -4.24 18.44
C LYS A 208 -13.21 -4.44 18.90
N GLU A 209 -13.48 -4.33 20.20
CA GLU A 209 -14.83 -4.43 20.75
C GLU A 209 -15.74 -3.28 20.28
N LEU A 210 -15.24 -2.04 20.30
CA LEU A 210 -15.96 -0.88 19.77
C LEU A 210 -16.27 -1.03 18.28
N ALA A 211 -15.29 -1.48 17.48
CA ALA A 211 -15.50 -1.75 16.07
C ALA A 211 -16.54 -2.85 15.84
N ALA A 212 -16.50 -3.93 16.64
CA ALA A 212 -17.47 -5.01 16.57
C ALA A 212 -18.88 -4.57 16.99
N LEU A 213 -19.01 -3.62 17.92
CA LEU A 213 -20.31 -3.03 18.26
C LEU A 213 -20.89 -2.23 17.10
N VAL A 214 -20.07 -1.44 16.41
CA VAL A 214 -20.52 -0.73 15.22
C VAL A 214 -20.92 -1.73 14.14
N ASP A 215 -20.06 -2.67 13.80
CA ASP A 215 -20.31 -3.69 12.77
C ASP A 215 -21.57 -4.53 13.03
N LYS A 216 -21.82 -4.89 14.29
CA LYS A 216 -23.01 -5.66 14.67
C LYS A 216 -24.31 -4.86 14.59
N ASN A 217 -24.26 -3.56 14.88
CA ASN A 217 -25.48 -2.74 15.07
C ASN A 217 -25.77 -1.81 13.89
N LEU A 218 -24.81 -1.63 12.99
CA LEU A 218 -24.94 -0.88 11.75
C LEU A 218 -25.17 -1.85 10.59
N ASP A 219 -26.33 -1.76 9.97
CA ASP A 219 -26.69 -2.58 8.81
C ASP A 219 -26.32 -1.80 7.54
N GLY A 220 -25.19 -2.13 6.93
CA GLY A 220 -24.67 -1.46 5.72
C GLY A 220 -23.48 -0.53 5.97
N PRO A 221 -23.14 0.36 5.00
CA PRO A 221 -21.96 1.20 5.05
C PRO A 221 -22.03 2.29 6.14
N THR A 222 -20.87 2.68 6.65
CA THR A 222 -20.76 3.82 7.57
C THR A 222 -21.16 5.14 6.89
N PRO A 223 -21.58 6.17 7.66
CA PRO A 223 -21.89 7.50 7.10
C PRO A 223 -20.75 8.07 6.24
N ASP A 224 -19.49 7.93 6.70
CA ASP A 224 -18.31 8.33 5.93
C ASP A 224 -18.15 7.56 4.62
N SER A 225 -18.50 6.27 4.62
CA SER A 225 -18.47 5.46 3.42
C SER A 225 -19.55 5.91 2.44
N VAL A 226 -20.76 6.21 2.93
CA VAL A 226 -21.86 6.77 2.11
C VAL A 226 -21.45 8.11 1.51
N ALA A 227 -20.87 9.03 2.29
CA ALA A 227 -20.40 10.32 1.79
C ALA A 227 -19.36 10.16 0.66
N LYS A 228 -18.41 9.22 0.81
CA LYS A 228 -17.43 8.91 -0.24
C LYS A 228 -18.08 8.32 -1.50
N LEU A 229 -19.17 7.56 -1.35
CA LEU A 229 -19.92 7.02 -2.49
C LEU A 229 -20.68 8.13 -3.22
N VAL A 230 -21.24 9.10 -2.49
CA VAL A 230 -21.85 10.32 -3.07
C VAL A 230 -20.80 11.11 -3.83
N ASP A 231 -19.66 11.44 -3.21
CA ASP A 231 -18.56 12.16 -3.87
C ASP A 231 -18.11 11.45 -5.15
N LYS A 232 -18.02 10.12 -5.13
CA LYS A 232 -17.62 9.31 -6.29
C LYS A 232 -18.69 9.31 -7.39
N ALA A 233 -19.96 9.27 -7.01
CA ALA A 233 -21.08 9.36 -7.95
C ALA A 233 -21.13 10.74 -8.63
N GLU A 234 -21.00 11.81 -7.84
CA GLU A 234 -21.03 13.20 -8.28
C GLU A 234 -19.77 13.63 -9.07
N SER A 235 -18.59 13.14 -8.71
CA SER A 235 -17.32 13.50 -9.37
C SER A 235 -17.12 12.90 -10.78
N GLY A 236 -18.14 12.21 -11.30
CA GLY A 236 -18.16 11.74 -12.69
C GLY A 236 -17.57 10.34 -12.91
N LEU A 237 -17.28 9.58 -11.85
CA LEU A 237 -16.92 8.17 -11.97
C LEU A 237 -18.15 7.30 -12.30
N LEU A 238 -19.34 7.78 -11.96
CA LEU A 238 -20.64 7.22 -12.37
C LEU A 238 -21.39 8.10 -13.37
N GLY A 239 -21.07 9.39 -13.48
CA GLY A 239 -21.70 10.31 -14.43
C GLY A 239 -22.17 11.65 -13.86
N GLY A 240 -21.72 12.06 -12.68
CA GLY A 240 -22.11 13.33 -12.07
C GLY A 240 -21.60 14.60 -12.77
N GLU A 241 -22.18 15.74 -12.35
CA GLU A 241 -22.08 17.05 -13.00
C GLU A 241 -20.62 17.54 -13.09
N GLY A 242 -20.05 17.52 -14.29
CA GLY A 242 -18.76 18.12 -14.60
C GLY A 242 -17.85 17.27 -15.48
N LYS A 243 -18.09 15.95 -15.56
CA LYS A 243 -17.48 15.08 -16.57
C LYS A 243 -18.59 14.29 -17.23
N SER A 244 -18.74 14.49 -18.53
CA SER A 244 -19.91 13.97 -19.24
C SER A 244 -19.96 12.45 -19.12
N VAL A 245 -21.18 11.89 -19.03
CA VAL A 245 -21.52 10.46 -19.24
C VAL A 245 -21.02 9.92 -20.60
N ASN A 246 -20.27 10.73 -21.38
CA ASN A 246 -19.68 10.38 -22.66
C ASN A 246 -18.18 10.05 -22.60
N ASP A 247 -17.50 10.28 -21.47
CA ASP A 247 -16.06 10.06 -21.36
C ASP A 247 -15.78 8.66 -20.81
N ILE A 248 -15.39 7.73 -21.70
CA ILE A 248 -14.82 6.44 -21.30
C ILE A 248 -13.49 6.75 -20.62
N LEU A 249 -13.50 6.80 -19.29
CA LEU A 249 -12.29 7.02 -18.51
C LEU A 249 -11.40 5.78 -18.65
N GLN A 250 -10.13 6.02 -18.97
CA GLN A 250 -9.10 4.99 -18.90
C GLN A 250 -8.66 4.88 -17.44
N ILE A 251 -9.16 3.85 -16.75
CA ILE A 251 -8.82 3.62 -15.36
C ILE A 251 -7.61 2.70 -15.31
N HIS A 252 -6.52 3.18 -14.71
CA HIS A 252 -5.33 2.36 -14.49
C HIS A 252 -5.50 1.54 -13.22
N ILE A 253 -5.53 0.22 -13.38
CA ILE A 253 -5.56 -0.74 -12.28
C ILE A 253 -4.13 -1.11 -11.96
N GLY A 254 -3.55 -0.41 -10.96
CA GLY A 254 -2.15 -0.53 -10.60
C GLY A 254 -1.70 -1.92 -10.14
N GLU A 255 -2.63 -2.77 -9.70
CA GLU A 255 -2.33 -4.16 -9.30
C GLU A 255 -1.94 -5.05 -10.48
N PHE A 256 -2.49 -4.78 -11.68
CA PHE A 256 -2.25 -5.56 -12.89
C PHE A 256 -1.54 -4.77 -14.00
N ASP A 257 -1.26 -3.49 -13.75
CA ASP A 257 -0.76 -2.53 -14.75
C ASP A 257 -1.64 -2.47 -16.02
N TRP A 258 -2.96 -2.55 -15.82
CA TRP A 258 -3.93 -2.59 -16.92
C TRP A 258 -4.74 -1.30 -17.00
N ILE A 259 -5.04 -0.89 -18.23
CA ILE A 259 -5.98 0.20 -18.50
C ILE A 259 -7.33 -0.43 -18.77
N ASP A 260 -8.23 -0.40 -17.79
CA ASP A 260 -9.58 -0.91 -17.93
C ASP A 260 -10.54 0.20 -18.38
N ARG A 261 -11.35 -0.14 -19.38
CA ARG A 261 -12.46 0.68 -19.89
C ARG A 261 -13.81 0.14 -19.43
N CYS A 262 -13.86 -1.11 -18.99
CA CYS A 262 -15.05 -1.78 -18.47
C CYS A 262 -15.45 -1.21 -17.11
N GLU A 263 -14.49 -0.82 -16.24
CA GLU A 263 -14.82 -0.17 -14.97
C GLU A 263 -15.56 1.16 -15.16
N SER A 264 -15.32 1.91 -16.23
CA SER A 264 -16.10 3.13 -16.52
C SER A 264 -17.59 2.85 -16.82
N CYS A 265 -17.91 1.65 -17.31
CA CYS A 265 -19.27 1.19 -17.58
C CYS A 265 -19.89 0.34 -16.45
N HIS A 266 -19.07 -0.17 -15.52
CA HIS A 266 -19.47 -1.02 -14.40
C HIS A 266 -19.27 -0.38 -13.01
N ALA A 267 -18.79 0.86 -12.96
CA ALA A 267 -18.70 1.60 -11.72
C ALA A 267 -20.08 1.57 -11.01
N GLY A 268 -20.07 1.37 -9.69
CA GLY A 268 -21.29 1.24 -8.88
C GLY A 268 -21.80 -0.19 -8.69
N THR A 269 -21.52 -1.12 -9.62
CA THR A 269 -22.00 -2.53 -9.48
C THR A 269 -21.19 -3.40 -8.52
N ARG A 270 -20.01 -2.93 -8.09
CA ARG A 270 -19.13 -3.62 -7.12
C ARG A 270 -19.14 -2.98 -5.74
N GLU A 271 -20.01 -1.99 -5.52
CA GLU A 271 -20.03 -1.24 -4.26
C GLU A 271 -20.78 -2.05 -3.20
N PRO A 272 -20.34 -2.01 -1.92
CA PRO A 272 -20.85 -2.87 -0.84
C PRO A 272 -22.20 -2.35 -0.31
N VAL A 273 -23.11 -2.02 -1.22
CA VAL A 273 -24.40 -1.41 -0.93
C VAL A 273 -25.47 -2.39 -1.40
N ASP A 274 -26.27 -2.88 -0.47
CA ASP A 274 -27.42 -3.72 -0.81
C ASP A 274 -28.55 -2.83 -1.35
N MET A 275 -28.77 -2.90 -2.65
CA MET A 275 -29.85 -2.19 -3.35
C MET A 275 -31.14 -3.03 -3.43
N SER A 276 -31.21 -4.19 -2.76
CA SER A 276 -32.44 -4.96 -2.71
C SER A 276 -33.47 -4.25 -1.83
N VAL A 277 -34.57 -3.83 -2.47
CA VAL A 277 -35.78 -3.29 -1.82
C VAL A 277 -36.76 -4.44 -1.60
#